data_AF-A0A1F8DMH2-F1
#
_entry.id   AF-A0A1F8DMH2-F1
#
_cell.length_a   1.000
_cell.length_b   1.000
_cell.length_c   1.000
_cell.angle_alpha   90.00
_cell.angle_beta   90.00
_cell.angle_gamma   90.00
#
_symmetry.space_group_name_H-M   'P 1'
#
loop_
_entity.id
_entity.type
_entity.pdbx_description
1 polymer ?
#
loop_
_entity_poly.entity_id
_entity_poly.type
_entity_poly.pdbx_seq_one_letter_code
_entity_poly.pdbx_strand_id
1 'polypeptide(L)'
;MLSKLADFLKSKTTIRFIFWVVVVLILILIVFTFGWWPVAFVNGSPVFAFEYRKATDLAYNYFVNYSKSDSDKEDLKEDSKKISLEGLIDEVFIDRKLQSEMKSSELKNKINQQVSQMLSEEETRQLLLDLIRLPEKEVRHYFLEVQAKNQILDGRLRLEGKNLINWLIEQRKKAEVIILLSDIEWTGEGIKFQ
;
A
#
# COMPACT_ATOMS: atom_id res chain seq x y z
N MET A 1 -2.91 -51.84 4.71
CA MET A 1 -2.71 -50.43 4.31
C MET A 1 -1.78 -49.69 5.27
N LEU A 2 -2.00 -49.78 6.58
CA LEU A 2 -1.18 -49.12 7.61
C LEU A 2 0.29 -49.58 7.65
N SER A 3 0.59 -50.86 7.39
CA SER A 3 1.99 -51.36 7.38
C SER A 3 2.83 -50.80 6.24
N LYS A 4 2.26 -50.66 5.04
CA LYS A 4 2.93 -50.04 3.88
C LYS A 4 3.22 -48.56 4.10
N LEU A 5 2.38 -47.87 4.89
CA LEU A 5 2.57 -46.46 5.25
C LEU A 5 3.74 -46.30 6.24
N ALA A 6 3.88 -47.24 7.19
CA ALA A 6 4.98 -47.27 8.16
C ALA A 6 6.35 -47.54 7.50
N ASP A 7 6.40 -48.45 6.51
CA ASP A 7 7.63 -48.73 5.77
C ASP A 7 8.02 -47.57 4.84
N PHE A 8 7.04 -46.86 4.27
CA PHE A 8 7.26 -45.67 3.46
C PHE A 8 7.84 -44.50 4.28
N LEU A 9 7.38 -44.31 5.51
CA LEU A 9 7.87 -43.28 6.45
C LEU A 9 9.27 -43.59 7.02
N LYS A 10 9.74 -44.84 6.95
CA LYS A 10 11.07 -45.25 7.42
C LYS A 10 12.21 -44.93 6.44
N SER A 11 11.88 -44.61 5.19
CA SER A 11 12.87 -44.25 4.18
C SER A 11 13.45 -42.86 4.46
N LYS A 12 14.79 -42.78 4.58
CA LYS A 12 15.51 -41.51 4.75
C LYS A 12 15.22 -40.49 3.64
N THR A 13 14.88 -40.95 2.42
CA THR A 13 14.52 -40.05 1.31
C THR A 13 13.10 -39.49 1.49
N THR A 14 12.15 -40.29 1.97
CA THR A 14 10.78 -39.84 2.28
C THR A 14 10.77 -38.85 3.44
N ILE A 15 11.55 -39.10 4.50
CA ILE A 15 11.67 -38.17 5.64
C ILE A 15 12.25 -36.83 5.19
N ARG A 16 13.31 -36.85 4.35
CA ARG A 16 13.88 -35.62 3.77
C ARG A 16 12.88 -34.88 2.89
N PHE A 17 12.10 -35.60 2.08
CA PHE A 17 11.05 -35.00 1.24
C PHE A 17 9.96 -34.34 2.09
N ILE A 18 9.43 -35.04 3.10
CA ILE A 18 8.41 -34.49 4.01
C ILE A 18 8.96 -33.27 4.75
N PHE A 19 10.21 -33.30 5.22
CA PHE A 19 10.85 -32.15 5.85
C PHE A 19 10.88 -30.94 4.92
N TRP A 20 11.28 -31.10 3.65
CA TRP A 20 11.26 -30.01 2.67
C TRP A 20 9.85 -29.49 2.41
N VAL A 21 8.85 -30.37 2.30
CA VAL A 21 7.45 -29.96 2.15
C VAL A 21 6.98 -29.12 3.34
N VAL A 22 7.32 -29.53 4.57
CA VAL A 22 6.97 -28.77 5.78
C VAL A 22 7.67 -27.42 5.81
N VAL A 23 8.96 -27.34 5.45
CA VAL A 23 9.70 -26.08 5.37
C VAL A 23 9.06 -25.14 4.35
N VAL A 24 8.71 -25.64 3.16
CA VAL A 24 8.03 -24.85 2.12
C VAL A 24 6.66 -24.37 2.61
N LEU A 25 5.88 -25.22 3.27
CA LEU A 25 4.59 -24.83 3.85
C LEU A 25 4.75 -23.73 4.91
N ILE A 26 5.76 -23.82 5.77
CA ILE A 26 6.05 -22.79 6.79
C ILE A 26 6.42 -21.47 6.10
N LEU A 27 7.26 -21.52 5.06
CA LEU A 27 7.65 -20.32 4.30
C LEU A 27 6.45 -19.67 3.61
N ILE A 28 5.59 -20.47 2.98
CA ILE A 28 4.33 -19.99 2.39
C ILE A 28 3.48 -19.32 3.46
N LEU A 29 3.29 -19.96 4.61
CA LEU A 29 2.49 -19.41 5.71
C LEU A 29 3.04 -18.07 6.20
N ILE A 30 4.37 -17.95 6.37
CA ILE A 30 5.04 -16.69 6.72
C ILE A 30 4.73 -15.60 5.69
N VAL A 31 4.96 -15.86 4.40
CA VAL A 31 4.71 -14.90 3.30
C VAL A 31 3.26 -14.40 3.31
N PHE A 32 2.30 -15.32 3.49
CA PHE A 32 0.88 -14.97 3.56
C PHE A 32 0.54 -14.15 4.82
N THR A 33 1.08 -14.51 5.99
CA THR A 33 0.85 -13.77 7.24
C THR A 33 1.39 -12.34 7.15
N PHE A 34 2.62 -12.16 6.70
CA PHE A 34 3.23 -10.84 6.58
C PHE A 34 2.68 -10.01 5.41
N GLY A 35 1.95 -10.62 4.47
CA GLY A 35 1.35 -9.92 3.35
C GLY A 35 2.34 -9.57 2.25
N TRP A 36 3.40 -10.37 2.09
CA TRP A 36 4.39 -10.24 1.00
C TRP A 36 3.90 -10.88 -0.30
N TRP A 37 2.63 -10.68 -0.61
CA TRP A 37 2.00 -11.09 -1.85
C TRP A 37 1.34 -9.87 -2.50
N PRO A 38 1.39 -9.75 -3.83
CA PRO A 38 0.82 -8.60 -4.53
C PRO A 38 -0.71 -8.63 -4.48
N VAL A 39 -1.35 -7.50 -4.19
CA VAL A 39 -2.79 -7.29 -4.35
C VAL A 39 -3.12 -6.67 -5.70
N ALA A 40 -2.16 -5.97 -6.30
CA ALA A 40 -2.27 -5.40 -7.63
C ALA A 40 -0.91 -5.33 -8.32
N PHE A 41 -0.92 -5.24 -9.65
CA PHE A 41 0.21 -4.83 -10.47
C PHE A 41 -0.16 -3.58 -11.24
N VAL A 42 0.70 -2.56 -11.19
CA VAL A 42 0.54 -1.28 -11.89
C VAL A 42 1.71 -1.10 -12.83
N ASN A 43 1.49 -1.26 -14.13
CA ASN A 43 2.53 -1.26 -15.17
C ASN A 43 3.74 -2.15 -14.78
N GLY A 44 3.46 -3.36 -14.31
CA GLY A 44 4.46 -4.34 -13.85
C GLY A 44 5.02 -4.11 -12.44
N SER A 45 4.72 -2.99 -11.78
CA SER A 45 5.14 -2.72 -10.39
C SER A 45 4.12 -3.32 -9.41
N PRO A 46 4.53 -4.19 -8.46
CA PRO A 46 3.60 -4.78 -7.50
C PRO A 46 3.18 -3.77 -6.42
N VAL A 47 1.92 -3.82 -6.01
CA VAL A 47 1.40 -3.25 -4.77
C VAL A 47 1.12 -4.40 -3.81
N PHE A 48 1.73 -4.40 -2.63
CA PHE A 48 1.67 -5.54 -1.71
C PHE A 48 0.53 -5.46 -0.71
N ALA A 49 0.07 -6.63 -0.24
CA ALA A 49 -1.01 -6.73 0.74
C ALA A 49 -0.71 -6.04 2.08
N PHE A 50 0.55 -5.97 2.49
CA PHE A 50 0.90 -5.23 3.72
C PHE A 50 0.72 -3.72 3.55
N GLU A 51 1.10 -3.16 2.40
CA GLU A 51 0.92 -1.73 2.07
C GLU A 51 -0.56 -1.41 2.00
N TYR A 52 -1.32 -2.26 1.31
CA TYR A 52 -2.76 -2.13 1.20
C TYR A 52 -3.48 -2.16 2.55
N ARG A 53 -3.12 -3.10 3.43
CA ARG A 53 -3.68 -3.16 4.80
C ARG A 53 -3.36 -1.89 5.59
N LYS A 54 -2.10 -1.43 5.57
CA LYS A 54 -1.69 -0.21 6.28
C LYS A 54 -2.35 1.04 5.75
N ALA A 55 -2.46 1.17 4.43
CA ALA A 55 -3.17 2.28 3.80
C ALA A 55 -4.68 2.23 4.12
N THR A 56 -5.29 1.05 4.19
CA THR A 56 -6.70 0.87 4.57
C THR A 56 -6.94 1.26 6.02
N ASP A 57 -6.09 0.81 6.94
CA ASP A 57 -6.16 1.16 8.36
C ASP A 57 -6.02 2.68 8.56
N LEU A 58 -5.09 3.30 7.82
CA LEU A 58 -4.87 4.75 7.81
C LEU A 58 -6.11 5.51 7.33
N ALA A 59 -6.66 5.13 6.16
CA ALA A 59 -7.85 5.77 5.61
C ALA A 59 -9.06 5.61 6.54
N TYR A 60 -9.26 4.40 7.06
CA TYR A 60 -10.35 4.12 7.99
C TYR A 60 -10.24 4.93 9.27
N ASN A 61 -9.06 4.97 9.90
CA ASN A 61 -8.85 5.77 11.11
C ASN A 61 -9.03 7.26 10.85
N TYR A 62 -8.62 7.74 9.68
CA TYR A 62 -8.85 9.12 9.30
C TYR A 62 -10.35 9.43 9.20
N PHE A 63 -11.12 8.66 8.43
CA PHE A 63 -12.54 8.94 8.20
C PHE A 63 -13.45 8.63 9.39
N VAL A 64 -13.15 7.59 10.18
CA VAL A 64 -13.99 7.21 11.33
C VAL A 64 -14.06 8.33 12.37
N ASN A 65 -13.01 9.14 12.49
CA ASN A 65 -13.00 10.31 13.38
C ASN A 65 -13.96 11.42 12.96
N TYR A 66 -14.37 11.44 11.68
CA TYR A 66 -15.35 12.38 11.15
C TYR A 66 -16.77 11.78 11.04
N SER A 67 -16.92 10.47 11.27
CA SER A 67 -18.21 9.78 11.24
C SER A 67 -19.07 10.10 12.48
N LYS A 68 -20.39 10.25 12.29
CA LYS A 68 -21.32 10.60 13.38
C LYS A 68 -22.22 9.43 13.82
N SER A 69 -22.35 8.37 13.01
CA SER A 69 -23.19 7.21 13.32
C SER A 69 -22.50 5.87 13.03
N ASP A 70 -23.03 4.77 13.56
CA ASP A 70 -22.46 3.43 13.36
C ASP A 70 -22.73 2.85 11.96
N SER A 71 -23.85 3.22 11.31
CA SER A 71 -24.10 2.86 9.91
C SER A 71 -23.07 3.49 8.97
N ASP A 72 -22.61 4.71 9.28
CA ASP A 72 -21.57 5.37 8.50
C ASP A 72 -20.23 4.60 8.56
N LYS A 73 -19.97 3.83 9.64
CA LYS A 73 -18.68 3.15 9.82
C LYS A 73 -18.49 1.94 8.91
N GLU A 74 -19.57 1.25 8.55
CA GLU A 74 -19.48 0.09 7.66
C GLU A 74 -19.21 0.53 6.22
N ASP A 75 -19.95 1.53 5.73
CA ASP A 75 -19.71 2.17 4.43
C ASP A 75 -18.29 2.76 4.36
N LEU A 76 -17.85 3.40 5.44
CA LEU A 76 -16.48 3.93 5.52
C LEU A 76 -15.40 2.86 5.40
N LYS A 77 -15.66 1.62 5.82
CA LYS A 77 -14.67 0.55 5.70
C LYS A 77 -14.48 0.13 4.25
N GLU A 78 -15.57 0.07 3.49
CA GLU A 78 -15.54 -0.22 2.06
C GLU A 78 -14.92 0.93 1.27
N ASP A 79 -15.33 2.17 1.58
CA ASP A 79 -14.72 3.36 0.98
C ASP A 79 -13.23 3.47 1.30
N SER A 80 -12.81 3.12 2.52
CA SER A 80 -11.40 3.11 2.90
C SER A 80 -10.60 2.13 2.06
N LYS A 81 -11.09 0.91 1.86
CA LYS A 81 -10.45 -0.06 0.96
C LYS A 81 -10.26 0.51 -0.45
N LYS A 82 -11.32 1.12 -1.01
CA LYS A 82 -11.29 1.73 -2.33
C LYS A 82 -10.23 2.85 -2.42
N ILE A 83 -10.33 3.82 -1.52
CA ILE A 83 -9.46 5.00 -1.48
C ILE A 83 -8.00 4.58 -1.30
N SER A 84 -7.74 3.60 -0.44
CA SER A 84 -6.38 3.13 -0.17
C SER A 84 -5.76 2.42 -1.36
N LEU A 85 -6.52 1.59 -2.08
CA LEU A 85 -6.00 0.94 -3.29
C LEU A 85 -5.77 1.95 -4.42
N GLU A 86 -6.71 2.89 -4.64
CA GLU A 86 -6.53 3.98 -5.61
C GLU A 86 -5.32 4.85 -5.26
N GLY A 87 -5.14 5.20 -3.98
CA GLY A 87 -4.01 5.99 -3.51
C GLY A 87 -2.67 5.28 -3.72
N LEU A 88 -2.60 3.97 -3.49
CA LEU A 88 -1.39 3.18 -3.75
C LEU A 88 -1.08 3.07 -5.25
N ILE A 89 -2.11 2.95 -6.09
CA ILE A 89 -1.93 2.97 -7.56
C ILE A 89 -1.38 4.33 -8.01
N ASP A 90 -1.95 5.44 -7.51
CA ASP A 90 -1.46 6.78 -7.79
C ASP A 90 -0.03 6.97 -7.31
N GLU A 91 0.32 6.47 -6.12
CA GLU A 91 1.67 6.55 -5.58
C GLU A 91 2.69 5.89 -6.52
N VAL A 92 2.36 4.76 -7.16
CA VAL A 92 3.23 4.14 -8.17
C VAL A 92 3.51 5.09 -9.34
N PHE A 93 2.51 5.84 -9.82
CA PHE A 93 2.71 6.81 -10.90
C PHE A 93 3.59 7.97 -10.43
N ILE A 94 3.32 8.49 -9.25
CA ILE A 94 4.03 9.62 -8.66
C ILE A 94 5.50 9.26 -8.43
N ASP A 95 5.76 8.11 -7.82
CA ASP A 95 7.12 7.62 -7.57
C ASP A 95 7.90 7.44 -8.87
N ARG A 96 7.29 6.81 -9.89
CA ARG A 96 7.93 6.63 -11.19
C ARG A 96 8.27 7.96 -11.85
N LYS A 97 7.34 8.93 -11.81
CA LYS A 97 7.54 10.27 -12.37
C LYS A 97 8.66 11.02 -11.63
N LEU A 98 8.64 11.05 -10.30
CA LEU A 98 9.66 11.71 -9.51
C LEU A 98 11.04 11.06 -9.72
N GLN A 99 11.13 9.73 -9.70
CA GLN A 99 12.38 9.00 -9.93
C GLN A 99 12.95 9.21 -11.35
N SER A 100 12.08 9.41 -12.35
CA SER A 100 12.52 9.73 -13.72
C SER A 100 13.12 11.13 -13.86
N GLU A 101 12.82 12.04 -12.93
CA GLU A 101 13.18 13.46 -13.02
C GLU A 101 14.25 13.92 -12.04
N MET A 102 14.56 13.12 -11.02
CA MET A 102 15.57 13.49 -10.03
C MET A 102 16.28 12.26 -9.45
N LYS A 103 17.49 12.49 -8.92
CA LYS A 103 18.27 11.43 -8.28
C LYS A 103 17.60 10.97 -7.00
N SER A 104 17.68 9.68 -6.69
CA SER A 104 17.09 9.09 -5.48
C SER A 104 17.52 9.81 -4.18
N SER A 105 18.78 10.21 -4.07
CA SER A 105 19.28 10.94 -2.90
C SER A 105 18.68 12.35 -2.78
N GLU A 106 18.48 13.05 -3.90
CA GLU A 106 17.84 14.36 -3.93
C GLU A 106 16.36 14.27 -3.53
N LEU A 107 15.64 13.30 -4.12
CA LEU A 107 14.24 13.05 -3.78
C LEU A 107 14.08 12.77 -2.28
N LYS A 108 14.91 11.87 -1.74
CA LYS A 108 14.90 11.52 -0.31
C LYS A 108 15.15 12.74 0.58
N ASN A 109 16.09 13.61 0.19
CA ASN A 109 16.37 14.83 0.94
C ASN A 109 15.18 15.81 0.91
N LYS A 110 14.55 16.01 -0.25
CA LYS A 110 13.37 16.87 -0.39
C LYS A 110 12.17 16.36 0.42
N ILE A 111 11.91 15.04 0.37
CA ILE A 111 10.87 14.40 1.18
C ILE A 111 11.15 14.61 2.67
N ASN A 112 12.36 14.31 3.13
CA ASN A 112 12.73 14.48 4.54
C ASN A 112 12.58 15.93 4.99
N GLN A 113 12.98 16.90 4.17
CA GLN A 113 12.83 18.32 4.48
C GLN A 113 11.36 18.70 4.67
N GLN A 114 10.47 18.31 3.76
CA GLN A 114 9.03 18.60 3.88
C GLN A 114 8.40 17.91 5.08
N VAL A 115 8.72 16.63 5.31
CA VAL A 115 8.20 15.87 6.46
C VAL A 115 8.66 16.50 7.77
N SER A 116 9.93 16.89 7.88
CA SER A 116 10.45 17.56 9.08
C SER A 116 9.80 18.93 9.33
N GLN A 117 9.42 19.64 8.26
CA GLN A 117 8.64 20.88 8.39
C GLN A 117 7.21 20.61 8.87
N MET A 118 6.56 19.54 8.40
CA MET A 118 5.21 19.16 8.87
C MET A 118 5.19 18.72 10.35
N LEU A 119 6.33 18.22 10.85
CA LEU A 119 6.49 17.73 12.23
C LEU A 119 7.27 18.70 13.15
N SER A 120 7.50 19.95 12.72
CA SER A 120 8.34 20.88 13.48
C SER A 120 7.73 21.34 14.80
N GLU A 121 6.40 21.35 14.88
CA GLU A 121 5.65 21.75 16.07
C GLU A 121 5.17 20.52 16.83
N GLU A 122 5.50 20.47 18.14
CA GLU A 122 5.14 19.33 19.01
C GLU A 122 3.62 19.10 19.05
N GLU A 123 2.86 20.17 19.20
CA GLU A 123 1.40 20.11 19.31
C GLU A 123 0.77 19.57 18.03
N THR A 124 1.18 20.09 16.87
CA THR A 124 0.77 19.60 15.54
C THR A 124 1.13 18.13 15.35
N ARG A 125 2.33 17.70 15.79
CA ARG A 125 2.73 16.30 15.73
C ARG A 125 1.82 15.42 16.60
N GLN A 126 1.57 15.78 17.85
CA GLN A 126 0.72 15.00 18.75
C GLN A 126 -0.71 14.90 18.23
N LEU A 127 -1.30 16.02 17.79
CA LEU A 127 -2.64 16.05 17.19
C LEU A 127 -2.75 15.12 15.97
N LEU A 128 -1.72 15.09 15.12
CA LEU A 128 -1.67 14.21 13.96
C LEU A 128 -1.64 12.73 14.36
N LEU A 129 -0.81 12.37 15.36
CA LEU A 129 -0.72 11.00 15.87
C LEU A 129 -2.03 10.56 16.52
N ASP A 130 -2.68 11.44 17.28
CA ASP A 130 -3.98 11.19 17.91
C ASP A 130 -5.09 11.01 16.87
N LEU A 131 -5.07 11.82 15.81
CA LEU A 131 -6.02 11.71 14.70
C LEU A 131 -5.80 10.39 13.94
N ILE A 132 -4.58 10.07 13.56
CA ILE A 132 -4.31 8.91 12.70
C ILE A 132 -4.33 7.59 13.48
N ARG A 133 -4.05 7.63 14.79
CA ARG A 133 -4.00 6.45 15.69
C ARG A 133 -3.04 5.36 15.21
N LEU A 134 -1.93 5.76 14.60
CA LEU A 134 -0.84 4.87 14.20
C LEU A 134 0.48 5.31 14.84
N PRO A 135 1.46 4.39 14.99
CA PRO A 135 2.79 4.76 15.42
C PRO A 135 3.39 5.85 14.51
N GLU A 136 4.14 6.79 15.08
CA GLU A 136 4.73 7.91 14.34
C GLU A 136 5.51 7.46 13.10
N LYS A 137 6.23 6.34 13.19
CA LYS A 137 6.95 5.74 12.06
C LYS A 137 6.02 5.41 10.89
N GLU A 138 4.83 4.91 11.17
CA GLU A 138 3.82 4.55 10.16
C GLU A 138 3.15 5.80 9.61
N VAL A 139 2.80 6.77 10.46
CA VAL A 139 2.29 8.08 10.03
C VAL A 139 3.29 8.78 9.09
N ARG A 140 4.57 8.76 9.47
CA ARG A 140 5.64 9.32 8.65
C ARG A 140 5.67 8.67 7.27
N HIS A 141 5.70 7.35 7.21
CA HIS A 141 5.88 6.63 5.95
C HIS A 141 4.63 6.63 5.06
N TYR A 142 3.47 6.24 5.60
CA TYR A 142 2.26 6.01 4.80
C TYR A 142 1.41 7.28 4.61
N PHE A 143 1.67 8.35 5.36
CA PHE A 143 0.90 9.59 5.24
C PHE A 143 1.79 10.77 4.85
N LEU A 144 2.80 11.09 5.65
CA LEU A 144 3.60 12.31 5.44
C LEU A 144 4.55 12.22 4.23
N GLU A 145 5.22 11.08 4.02
CA GLU A 145 6.07 10.89 2.84
C GLU A 145 5.23 10.90 1.55
N VAL A 146 4.04 10.28 1.56
CA VAL A 146 3.09 10.32 0.44
C VAL A 146 2.66 11.76 0.15
N GLN A 147 2.27 12.51 1.19
CA GLN A 147 1.88 13.91 1.04
C GLN A 147 3.04 14.80 0.53
N ALA A 148 4.25 14.55 0.99
CA ALA A 148 5.44 15.24 0.50
C ALA A 148 5.69 14.95 -0.99
N LYS A 149 5.62 13.69 -1.42
CA LYS A 149 5.73 13.31 -2.84
C LYS A 149 4.68 14.03 -3.70
N ASN A 150 3.42 14.06 -3.25
CA ASN A 150 2.33 14.78 -3.91
C ASN A 150 2.68 16.27 -4.08
N GLN A 151 3.13 16.93 -3.02
CA GLN A 151 3.49 18.36 -3.06
C GLN A 151 4.69 18.63 -3.97
N ILE A 152 5.72 17.78 -3.93
CA ILE A 152 6.89 17.89 -4.80
C ILE A 152 6.47 17.78 -6.27
N LEU A 153 5.67 16.77 -6.61
CA LEU A 153 5.24 16.58 -7.98
C LEU A 153 4.30 17.69 -8.45
N ASP A 154 3.32 18.08 -7.64
CA ASP A 154 2.40 19.18 -7.96
C ASP A 154 3.16 20.48 -8.23
N GLY A 155 4.13 20.82 -7.37
CA GLY A 155 5.00 21.99 -7.56
C GLY A 155 5.72 21.96 -8.90
N ARG A 156 6.20 20.79 -9.35
CA ARG A 156 6.88 20.63 -10.64
C ARG A 156 5.91 20.69 -11.82
N LEU A 157 4.78 20.00 -11.74
CA LEU A 157 3.75 20.03 -12.78
C LEU A 157 3.24 21.45 -13.03
N ARG A 158 3.10 22.26 -11.96
CA ARG A 158 2.70 23.68 -12.10
C ARG A 158 3.71 24.51 -12.88
N LEU A 159 5.02 24.21 -12.80
CA LEU A 159 6.04 24.87 -13.64
C LEU A 159 5.88 24.52 -15.12
N GLU A 160 5.27 23.37 -15.43
CA GLU A 160 4.91 22.95 -16.80
C GLU A 160 3.50 23.41 -17.22
N GLY A 161 2.79 24.18 -16.39
CA GLY A 161 1.40 24.57 -16.64
C GLY A 161 0.40 23.42 -16.49
N LYS A 162 0.77 22.32 -15.82
CA LYS A 162 -0.08 21.15 -15.57
C LYS A 162 -0.60 21.14 -14.13
N ASN A 163 -1.68 20.40 -13.91
CA ASN A 163 -2.30 20.18 -12.60
C ASN A 163 -2.15 18.71 -12.18
N LEU A 164 -1.81 18.44 -10.91
CA LEU A 164 -1.59 17.08 -10.41
C LEU A 164 -2.81 16.15 -10.62
N ILE A 165 -4.02 16.64 -10.33
CA ILE A 165 -5.25 15.84 -10.43
C ILE A 165 -5.49 15.43 -11.88
N ASN A 166 -5.42 16.38 -12.81
CA ASN A 166 -5.58 16.08 -14.23
C ASN A 166 -4.49 15.14 -14.74
N TRP A 167 -3.26 15.33 -14.28
CA TRP A 167 -2.15 14.44 -14.63
C TRP A 167 -2.39 13.01 -14.13
N LEU A 168 -2.85 12.83 -12.88
CA LEU A 168 -3.20 11.52 -12.33
C LEU A 168 -4.33 10.85 -13.12
N ILE A 169 -5.41 11.58 -13.45
CA ILE A 169 -6.49 11.06 -14.30
C ILE A 169 -5.95 10.54 -15.64
N GLU A 170 -5.03 11.29 -16.26
CA GLU A 170 -4.39 10.83 -17.50
C GLU A 170 -3.49 9.60 -17.29
N GLN A 171 -2.76 9.51 -16.19
CA GLN A 171 -1.93 8.34 -15.89
C GLN A 171 -2.79 7.09 -15.67
N ARG A 172 -3.87 7.21 -14.88
CA ARG A 172 -4.83 6.13 -14.60
C ARG A 172 -5.39 5.52 -15.90
N LYS A 173 -5.77 6.36 -16.86
CA LYS A 173 -6.31 5.93 -18.17
C LYS A 173 -5.30 5.21 -19.06
N LYS A 174 -4.01 5.50 -18.90
CA LYS A 174 -2.92 4.92 -19.71
C LYS A 174 -2.29 3.69 -19.05
N ALA A 175 -2.59 3.45 -17.78
CA ALA A 175 -1.93 2.41 -16.99
C ALA A 175 -2.56 1.04 -17.21
N GLU A 176 -1.69 0.03 -17.30
CA GLU A 176 -2.08 -1.37 -17.14
C GLU A 176 -2.16 -1.68 -15.65
N VAL A 177 -3.36 -1.94 -15.14
CA VAL A 177 -3.60 -2.30 -13.75
C VAL A 177 -4.28 -3.66 -13.69
N ILE A 178 -3.64 -4.61 -13.02
CA ILE A 178 -4.18 -5.94 -12.76
C ILE A 178 -4.46 -6.04 -11.26
N ILE A 179 -5.73 -6.17 -10.89
CA ILE A 179 -6.15 -6.41 -9.50
C ILE A 179 -6.25 -7.92 -9.25
N LEU A 180 -5.70 -8.38 -8.12
CA LEU A 180 -5.70 -9.79 -7.72
C LEU A 180 -6.72 -10.10 -6.62
N LEU A 181 -7.41 -9.08 -6.11
CA LEU A 181 -8.52 -9.20 -5.19
C LEU A 181 -9.81 -9.50 -5.96
N SER A 182 -10.56 -10.52 -5.52
CA SER A 182 -11.71 -11.02 -6.26
C SER A 182 -12.94 -10.13 -6.20
N ASP A 183 -13.03 -9.25 -5.21
CA ASP A 183 -14.15 -8.35 -4.95
C ASP A 183 -13.98 -6.96 -5.58
N ILE A 184 -12.86 -6.72 -6.28
CA ILE A 184 -12.45 -5.40 -6.74
C ILE A 184 -12.03 -5.41 -8.21
N GLU A 185 -12.50 -4.42 -8.97
CA GLU A 185 -12.15 -4.21 -10.37
C GLU A 185 -11.59 -2.80 -10.62
N TRP A 186 -10.62 -2.71 -11.53
CA TRP A 186 -10.07 -1.44 -12.03
C TRP A 186 -10.81 -0.97 -13.28
N THR A 187 -11.32 0.26 -13.26
CA THR A 187 -12.13 0.82 -14.36
C THR A 187 -11.37 1.74 -15.31
N GLY A 188 -10.07 2.00 -15.06
CA GLY A 188 -9.28 3.02 -15.77
C GLY A 188 -9.44 4.44 -15.20
N GLU A 189 -10.46 4.68 -14.37
CA GLU A 189 -10.64 5.94 -13.64
C GLU A 189 -10.54 5.75 -12.13
N GLY A 190 -10.84 4.55 -11.63
CA GLY A 190 -10.76 4.19 -10.23
C GLY A 190 -11.15 2.74 -9.97
N ILE A 191 -11.53 2.47 -8.73
CA ILE A 191 -11.88 1.15 -8.22
C ILE A 191 -13.41 0.99 -8.09
N LYS A 192 -13.92 -0.19 -8.46
CA LYS A 192 -15.33 -0.58 -8.30
C LYS A 192 -15.42 -1.95 -7.60
N PHE A 193 -16.30 -2.06 -6.61
CA PHE A 193 -16.64 -3.34 -5.98
C PHE A 193 -17.67 -4.11 -6.81
N GLN A 194 -17.55 -5.44 -6.82
CA GLN A 194 -18.44 -6.35 -7.55
C GLN A 194 -19.62 -6.83 -6.70
#